data_AF-A0A1A2Y620-F1
#
_entry.id   AF-A0A1A2Y620-F1
#
_cell.length_a   1.000
_cell.length_b   1.000
_cell.length_c   1.000
_cell.angle_alpha   90.00
_cell.angle_beta   90.00
_cell.angle_gamma   90.00
#
_symmetry.space_group_name_H-M   'P 1'
#
loop_
_entity.id
_entity.type
_entity.pdbx_description
1 polymer ?
#
loop_
_entity_poly.entity_id
_entity_poly.type
_entity_poly.pdbx_seq_one_letter_code
_entity_poly.pdbx_strand_id
1 'polypeptide(L)'
;MSGSGRQGLGWFGQHVRRRRRRRDARELSTRRIETVWSAFQLAEDLIYARIRDQLDNLVSAVAAPLSALIYLGATQGNKGGLRWVAQTAADLVENPDRDRWLDLMVSFPDAPSVVQMSLNSALQMTDRQRAELAAAIRTIVEDHLKAAA
;
A
#
# COMPACT_ATOMS: atom_id res chain seq x y z
N MET A 1 -20.16 -36.63 28.32
CA MET A 1 -20.44 -35.25 27.87
C MET A 1 -19.57 -34.27 28.66
N SER A 2 -18.62 -33.57 28.02
CA SER A 2 -18.07 -32.27 28.46
C SER A 2 -16.94 -31.85 27.53
N GLY A 3 -17.27 -31.01 26.54
CA GLY A 3 -16.34 -30.47 25.54
C GLY A 3 -16.73 -29.06 25.15
N SER A 4 -16.57 -28.09 26.06
CA SER A 4 -17.01 -26.71 25.83
C SER A 4 -16.07 -25.62 26.37
N GLY A 5 -14.99 -25.95 27.08
CA GLY A 5 -14.08 -24.97 27.68
C GLY A 5 -13.02 -24.36 26.74
N ARG A 6 -12.68 -25.01 25.62
CA ARG A 6 -11.66 -24.53 24.66
C ARG A 6 -12.21 -23.70 23.48
N GLN A 7 -13.52 -23.77 23.21
CA GLN A 7 -14.10 -23.05 22.06
C GLN A 7 -14.35 -21.56 22.35
N GLY A 8 -14.64 -21.19 23.61
CA GLY A 8 -14.86 -19.79 24.00
C GLY A 8 -13.60 -18.90 23.92
N LEU A 9 -12.46 -19.39 24.43
CA LEU A 9 -11.19 -18.63 24.43
C LEU A 9 -10.65 -18.34 23.03
N GLY A 10 -10.87 -19.25 22.08
CA GLY A 10 -10.53 -19.03 20.66
C GLY A 10 -11.34 -17.90 20.03
N TRP A 11 -12.63 -17.81 20.36
CA TRP A 11 -13.54 -16.79 19.81
C TRP A 11 -13.25 -15.39 20.36
N PHE A 12 -12.99 -15.28 21.66
CA PHE A 12 -12.55 -14.01 22.29
C PHE A 12 -11.18 -13.56 21.78
N GLY A 13 -10.22 -14.47 21.64
CA GLY A 13 -8.90 -14.18 21.08
C GLY A 13 -8.97 -13.67 19.63
N GLN A 14 -9.85 -14.27 18.80
CA GLN A 14 -10.07 -13.83 17.41
C GLN A 14 -10.77 -12.47 17.34
N HIS A 15 -11.76 -12.21 18.21
CA HIS A 15 -12.46 -10.92 18.26
C HIS A 15 -11.55 -9.76 18.69
N VAL A 16 -10.72 -9.96 19.72
CA VAL A 16 -9.75 -8.93 20.16
C VAL A 16 -8.71 -8.66 19.08
N ARG A 17 -8.16 -9.69 18.44
CA ARG A 17 -7.23 -9.51 17.30
C ARG A 17 -7.89 -8.78 16.12
N ARG A 18 -9.14 -9.09 15.80
CA ARG A 18 -9.91 -8.42 14.73
C ARG A 18 -10.17 -6.95 15.06
N ARG A 19 -10.55 -6.62 16.31
CA ARG A 19 -10.73 -5.24 16.76
C ARG A 19 -9.43 -4.45 16.72
N ARG A 20 -8.31 -5.05 17.16
CA ARG A 20 -6.99 -4.41 17.12
C ARG A 20 -6.56 -4.12 15.68
N ARG A 21 -6.63 -5.11 14.79
CA ARG A 21 -6.34 -4.93 13.36
C ARG A 21 -7.16 -3.82 12.70
N ARG A 22 -8.46 -3.74 13.02
CA ARG A 22 -9.34 -2.66 12.52
C ARG A 22 -8.91 -1.29 13.04
N ARG A 23 -8.55 -1.20 14.31
CA ARG A 23 -8.06 0.06 14.91
C ARG A 23 -6.75 0.49 14.26
N ASP A 24 -5.78 -0.42 14.17
CA ASP A 24 -4.48 -0.17 13.55
C ASP A 24 -4.65 0.24 12.07
N ALA A 25 -5.55 -0.43 11.33
CA ALA A 25 -5.86 -0.08 9.94
C ALA A 25 -6.52 1.30 9.80
N ARG A 26 -7.45 1.65 10.71
CA ARG A 26 -8.05 3.00 10.74
C ARG A 26 -7.03 4.08 11.07
N GLU A 27 -6.12 3.80 12.01
CA GLU A 27 -5.05 4.73 12.40
C GLU A 27 -4.12 5.00 11.22
N LEU A 28 -3.64 3.97 10.54
CA LEU A 28 -2.80 4.10 9.36
C LEU A 28 -3.53 4.79 8.18
N SER A 29 -4.80 4.46 7.94
CA SER A 29 -5.61 5.08 6.88
C SER A 29 -5.91 6.57 7.09
N THR A 30 -5.81 7.05 8.34
CA THR A 30 -6.07 8.45 8.70
C THR A 30 -4.80 9.24 8.97
N ARG A 31 -3.62 8.60 8.88
CA ARG A 31 -2.32 9.23 9.06
C ARG A 31 -2.13 10.36 8.04
N ARG A 32 -1.76 11.53 8.54
CA ARG A 32 -1.42 12.66 7.66
C ARG A 32 -0.04 12.41 7.05
N ILE A 33 0.03 12.53 5.74
CA ILE A 33 1.28 12.42 4.97
C ILE A 33 1.69 13.83 4.60
N GLU A 34 2.69 14.36 5.28
CA GLU A 34 3.21 15.71 5.08
C GLU A 34 4.60 15.71 4.44
N THR A 35 5.30 14.58 4.53
CA THR A 35 6.68 14.44 4.05
C THR A 35 6.83 13.15 3.27
N VAL A 36 7.82 13.10 2.39
CA VAL A 36 8.19 11.87 1.68
C VAL A 36 8.50 10.75 2.67
N TRP A 37 9.21 11.05 3.78
CA TRP A 37 9.54 10.07 4.81
C TRP A 37 8.29 9.45 5.45
N SER A 38 7.25 10.25 5.75
CA SER A 38 6.00 9.71 6.27
C SER A 38 5.27 8.78 5.29
N ALA A 39 5.44 9.00 3.98
CA ALA A 39 4.92 8.12 2.94
C ALA A 39 5.71 6.80 2.87
N PHE A 40 7.05 6.85 3.02
CA PHE A 40 7.89 5.66 3.13
C PHE A 40 7.52 4.80 4.34
N GLN A 41 7.42 5.41 5.52
CA GLN A 41 7.02 4.69 6.72
C GLN A 41 5.65 4.05 6.56
N LEU A 42 4.67 4.76 5.98
CA LEU A 42 3.37 4.17 5.71
C LEU A 42 3.45 3.02 4.70
N ALA A 43 4.25 3.13 3.63
CA ALA A 43 4.45 2.04 2.68
C ALA A 43 5.02 0.79 3.35
N GLU A 44 6.06 0.95 4.17
CA GLU A 44 6.66 -0.14 4.95
C GLU A 44 5.63 -0.76 5.91
N ASP A 45 4.92 0.06 6.68
CA ASP A 45 3.89 -0.40 7.63
C ASP A 45 2.81 -1.23 6.90
N LEU A 46 2.38 -0.80 5.72
CA LEU A 46 1.40 -1.51 4.89
C LEU A 46 1.94 -2.84 4.37
N ILE A 47 3.19 -2.86 3.90
CA ILE A 47 3.85 -4.08 3.42
C ILE A 47 4.01 -5.09 4.56
N TYR A 48 4.54 -4.67 5.71
CA TYR A 48 4.73 -5.52 6.89
C TYR A 48 3.41 -6.02 7.48
N ALA A 49 2.34 -5.22 7.40
CA ALA A 49 1.02 -5.66 7.82
C ALA A 49 0.51 -6.84 6.97
N ARG A 50 0.93 -6.95 5.70
CA ARG A 50 0.52 -8.01 4.78
C ARG A 50 1.48 -9.19 4.71
N ILE A 51 2.78 -8.92 4.79
CA ILE A 51 3.87 -9.86 4.55
C ILE A 51 4.59 -10.09 5.88
N ARG A 52 4.07 -11.02 6.70
CA ARG A 52 4.78 -11.47 7.91
C ARG A 52 5.85 -12.52 7.63
N ASP A 53 5.75 -13.26 6.51
CA ASP A 53 6.56 -14.47 6.27
C ASP A 53 6.95 -14.71 4.79
N GLN A 54 6.75 -13.77 3.86
CA GLN A 54 7.00 -14.01 2.41
C GLN A 54 7.87 -12.94 1.71
N LEU A 55 9.16 -13.25 1.58
CA LEU A 55 10.14 -12.71 0.63
C LEU A 55 10.52 -11.22 0.73
N ASP A 56 11.70 -10.96 1.30
CA ASP A 56 12.39 -9.66 1.37
C ASP A 56 12.58 -8.97 0.00
N ASN A 57 12.70 -9.75 -1.09
CA ASN A 57 12.94 -9.19 -2.42
C ASN A 57 11.74 -8.41 -2.99
N LEU A 58 10.52 -8.82 -2.63
CA LEU A 58 9.30 -8.15 -3.07
C LEU A 58 9.06 -6.86 -2.28
N VAL A 59 9.47 -6.83 -1.01
CA VAL A 59 9.37 -5.66 -0.13
C VAL A 59 10.17 -4.50 -0.72
N SER A 60 11.44 -4.71 -1.05
CA SER A 60 12.30 -3.65 -1.60
C SER A 60 11.84 -3.14 -2.97
N ALA A 61 11.32 -4.02 -3.82
CA ALA A 61 10.84 -3.65 -5.15
C ALA A 61 9.51 -2.85 -5.11
N VAL A 62 8.67 -3.11 -4.10
CA VAL A 62 7.34 -2.47 -3.96
C VAL A 62 7.38 -1.21 -3.11
N ALA A 63 8.21 -1.18 -2.05
CA ALA A 63 8.21 -0.09 -1.06
C ALA A 63 8.47 1.28 -1.68
N ALA A 64 9.45 1.39 -2.58
CA ALA A 64 9.78 2.66 -3.22
C ALA A 64 8.65 3.17 -4.16
N PRO A 65 8.14 2.38 -5.14
CA PRO A 65 7.00 2.81 -5.94
C PRO A 65 5.74 3.08 -5.11
N LEU A 66 5.46 2.26 -4.08
CA LEU A 66 4.31 2.45 -3.19
C LEU A 66 4.41 3.75 -2.39
N SER A 67 5.57 4.07 -1.81
CA SER A 67 5.75 5.31 -1.04
C SER A 67 5.59 6.54 -1.91
N ALA A 68 6.08 6.49 -3.15
CA ALA A 68 5.88 7.56 -4.12
C ALA A 68 4.40 7.77 -4.42
N LEU A 69 3.66 6.70 -4.73
CA LEU A 69 2.22 6.78 -4.98
C LEU A 69 1.44 7.30 -3.76
N ILE A 70 1.80 6.87 -2.54
CA ILE A 70 1.20 7.37 -1.30
C ILE A 70 1.43 8.88 -1.16
N TYR A 71 2.66 9.35 -1.41
CA TYR A 71 2.99 10.77 -1.36
C TYR A 71 2.18 11.57 -2.40
N LEU A 72 2.17 11.12 -3.66
CA LEU A 72 1.39 11.78 -4.72
C LEU A 72 -0.12 11.76 -4.42
N GLY A 73 -0.65 10.66 -3.91
CA GLY A 73 -2.06 10.58 -3.50
C GLY A 73 -2.41 11.51 -2.36
N ALA A 74 -1.47 11.79 -1.45
CA ALA A 74 -1.66 12.73 -0.36
C ALA A 74 -1.66 14.19 -0.81
N THR A 75 -0.85 14.55 -1.83
CA THR A 75 -0.85 15.92 -2.39
C THR A 75 -2.15 16.25 -3.15
N GLN A 76 -2.91 15.24 -3.57
CA GLN A 76 -4.24 15.39 -4.17
C GLN A 76 -5.35 15.71 -3.14
N GLY A 77 -5.03 15.98 -1.87
CA GLY A 77 -5.98 16.44 -0.86
C GLY A 77 -6.79 15.35 -0.15
N ASN A 78 -6.52 14.07 -0.45
CA ASN A 78 -7.16 12.93 0.22
C ASN A 78 -6.40 12.56 1.51
N LYS A 79 -7.09 12.52 2.66
CA LYS A 79 -6.51 12.01 3.91
C LYS A 79 -5.93 10.61 3.68
N GLY A 80 -4.61 10.49 3.81
CA GLY A 80 -3.84 9.25 3.69
C GLY A 80 -3.50 8.79 2.25
N GLY A 81 -4.01 9.42 1.19
CA GLY A 81 -3.72 9.06 -0.21
C GLY A 81 -4.16 7.66 -0.67
N LEU A 82 -4.46 6.72 0.24
CA LEU A 82 -4.62 5.29 -0.06
C LEU A 82 -5.76 4.95 -1.03
N ARG A 83 -6.88 5.67 -0.98
CA ARG A 83 -7.97 5.46 -1.95
C ARG A 83 -7.55 5.85 -3.36
N TRP A 84 -6.82 6.95 -3.49
CA TRP A 84 -6.25 7.37 -4.76
C TRP A 84 -5.21 6.34 -5.23
N VAL A 85 -4.33 5.87 -4.34
CA VAL A 85 -3.36 4.82 -4.68
C VAL A 85 -4.05 3.54 -5.16
N ALA A 86 -5.13 3.10 -4.50
CA ALA A 86 -5.87 1.91 -4.92
C ALA A 86 -6.46 2.07 -6.34
N GLN A 87 -7.02 3.25 -6.64
CA GLN A 87 -7.53 3.55 -7.99
C GLN A 87 -6.41 3.58 -9.02
N THR A 88 -5.34 4.36 -8.76
CA THR A 88 -4.18 4.46 -9.66
C THR A 88 -3.56 3.09 -9.91
N ALA A 89 -3.42 2.26 -8.88
CA ALA A 89 -2.89 0.91 -9.03
C ALA A 89 -3.83 -0.01 -9.83
N ALA A 90 -5.15 0.15 -9.71
CA ALA A 90 -6.10 -0.57 -10.57
C ALA A 90 -5.95 -0.16 -12.04
N ASP A 91 -5.86 1.14 -12.32
CA ASP A 91 -5.67 1.66 -13.68
C ASP A 91 -4.35 1.17 -14.30
N LEU A 92 -3.28 1.12 -13.50
CA LEU A 92 -1.97 0.59 -13.89
C LEU A 92 -1.95 -0.95 -14.07
N VAL A 93 -2.82 -1.69 -13.38
CA VAL A 93 -2.98 -3.14 -13.62
C VAL A 93 -3.67 -3.37 -14.96
N GLU A 94 -4.68 -2.56 -15.28
CA GLU A 94 -5.39 -2.64 -16.55
C GLU A 94 -4.53 -2.22 -17.74
N ASN A 95 -3.58 -1.29 -17.52
CA ASN A 95 -2.68 -0.77 -18.54
C ASN A 95 -1.24 -0.64 -17.97
N PRO A 96 -0.47 -1.74 -17.89
CA PRO A 96 0.84 -1.76 -17.23
C PRO A 96 1.99 -1.14 -18.06
N ASP A 97 1.64 -0.50 -19.16
CA ASP A 97 2.58 0.06 -20.11
C ASP A 97 3.39 1.20 -19.48
N ARG A 98 4.62 1.38 -20.00
CA ARG A 98 5.54 2.41 -19.55
C ARG A 98 4.93 3.81 -19.56
N ASP A 99 4.09 4.11 -20.55
CA ASP A 99 3.53 5.44 -20.76
C ASP A 99 2.61 5.87 -19.61
N ARG A 100 1.82 4.96 -19.03
CA ARG A 100 0.96 5.28 -17.88
C ARG A 100 1.76 5.61 -16.62
N TRP A 101 2.88 4.95 -16.42
CA TRP A 101 3.80 5.29 -15.33
C TRP A 101 4.51 6.62 -15.58
N LEU A 102 4.82 6.95 -16.83
CA LEU A 102 5.36 8.26 -17.21
C LEU A 102 4.33 9.37 -17.02
N ASP A 103 3.07 9.14 -17.37
CA ASP A 103 1.98 10.10 -17.17
C ASP A 103 1.89 10.54 -15.70
N LEU A 104 2.11 9.62 -14.76
CA LEU A 104 2.17 9.94 -13.33
C LEU A 104 3.35 10.86 -12.99
N MET A 105 4.52 10.67 -13.60
CA MET A 105 5.66 11.56 -13.36
C MET A 105 5.43 12.96 -13.95
N VAL A 106 4.83 13.03 -15.14
CA VAL A 106 4.49 14.28 -15.84
C VAL A 106 3.39 15.07 -15.12
N SER A 107 2.41 14.37 -14.55
CA SER A 107 1.29 14.99 -13.82
C SER A 107 1.71 15.66 -12.51
N PHE A 108 2.93 15.37 -12.02
CA PHE A 108 3.47 15.91 -10.77
C PHE A 108 4.88 16.46 -10.97
N PRO A 109 5.06 17.52 -11.78
CA PRO A 109 6.37 18.04 -12.14
C PRO A 109 7.16 18.57 -10.93
N ASP A 110 6.46 19.05 -9.91
CA ASP A 110 7.05 19.59 -8.67
C ASP A 110 7.27 18.53 -7.58
N ALA A 111 7.02 17.25 -7.87
CA ALA A 111 7.29 16.19 -6.89
C ALA A 111 8.78 16.15 -6.54
N PRO A 112 9.15 15.96 -5.25
CA PRO A 112 10.54 15.85 -4.83
C PRO A 112 11.32 14.82 -5.66
N SER A 113 12.60 15.08 -5.93
CA SER A 113 13.44 14.22 -6.78
C SER A 113 13.43 12.75 -6.32
N VAL A 114 13.40 12.50 -5.01
CA VAL A 114 13.29 11.15 -4.45
C VAL A 114 11.99 10.44 -4.86
N VAL A 115 10.86 11.15 -4.95
CA VAL A 115 9.58 10.59 -5.41
C VAL A 115 9.67 10.23 -6.90
N GLN A 116 10.27 11.12 -7.70
CA GLN A 116 10.52 10.87 -9.12
C GLN A 116 11.46 9.67 -9.33
N MET A 117 12.52 9.54 -8.54
CA MET A 117 13.43 8.39 -8.57
C MET A 117 12.72 7.08 -8.19
N SER A 118 11.86 7.12 -7.17
CA SER A 118 11.06 5.98 -6.72
C SER A 118 10.03 5.51 -7.75
N LEU A 119 9.46 6.41 -8.57
CA LEU A 119 8.63 6.02 -9.71
C LEU A 119 9.47 5.52 -10.89
N ASN A 120 10.63 6.15 -11.14
CA ASN A 120 11.51 5.76 -12.22
C ASN A 120 12.02 4.32 -12.08
N SER A 121 12.13 3.77 -10.86
CA SER A 121 12.47 2.35 -10.69
C SER A 121 11.45 1.40 -11.31
N ALA A 122 10.16 1.78 -11.38
CA ALA A 122 9.14 1.01 -12.08
C ALA A 122 9.28 1.11 -13.62
N LEU A 123 9.80 2.23 -14.13
CA LEU A 123 10.06 2.42 -15.56
C LEU A 123 11.22 1.56 -16.08
N GLN A 124 12.16 1.20 -15.21
CA GLN A 124 13.27 0.29 -15.54
C GLN A 124 12.86 -1.19 -15.59
N MET A 125 11.66 -1.52 -15.13
CA MET A 125 11.14 -2.90 -15.13
C MET A 125 10.62 -3.31 -16.52
N THR A 126 10.43 -4.61 -16.74
CA THR A 126 9.67 -5.12 -17.89
C THR A 126 8.17 -4.85 -17.73
N ASP A 127 7.38 -4.92 -18.80
CA ASP A 127 5.91 -4.77 -18.72
C ASP A 127 5.28 -5.77 -17.75
N ARG A 128 5.75 -7.03 -17.79
CA ARG A 128 5.32 -8.07 -16.86
C ARG A 128 5.59 -7.68 -15.41
N GLN A 129 6.80 -7.22 -15.10
CA GLN A 129 7.17 -6.81 -13.74
C GLN A 129 6.41 -5.57 -13.28
N ARG A 130 6.13 -4.62 -14.18
CA ARG A 130 5.25 -3.48 -13.88
C ARG A 130 3.83 -3.91 -13.54
N ALA A 131 3.27 -4.86 -14.29
CA ALA A 131 1.95 -5.42 -14.01
C ALA A 131 1.93 -6.12 -12.64
N GLU A 132 2.94 -6.94 -12.35
CA GLU A 132 3.10 -7.62 -11.06
C GLU A 132 3.25 -6.61 -9.90
N LEU A 133 4.04 -5.55 -10.10
CA LEU A 133 4.19 -4.44 -9.15
C LEU A 133 2.86 -3.73 -8.89
N ALA A 134 2.14 -3.33 -9.93
CA ALA A 134 0.85 -2.65 -9.82
C ALA A 134 -0.18 -3.53 -9.09
N ALA A 135 -0.21 -4.83 -9.41
CA ALA A 135 -1.09 -5.79 -8.75
C ALA A 135 -0.75 -5.97 -7.26
N ALA A 136 0.54 -6.01 -6.92
CA ALA A 136 1.00 -6.08 -5.53
C ALA A 136 0.59 -4.83 -4.74
N ILE A 137 0.85 -3.64 -5.28
CA ILE A 137 0.46 -2.35 -4.69
C ILE A 137 -1.06 -2.32 -4.45
N ARG A 138 -1.85 -2.64 -5.48
CA ARG A 138 -3.31 -2.68 -5.37
C ARG A 138 -3.76 -3.62 -4.25
N THR A 139 -3.22 -4.83 -4.21
CA THR A 139 -3.57 -5.83 -3.20
C THR A 139 -3.28 -5.34 -1.79
N ILE A 140 -2.07 -4.81 -1.56
CA ILE A 140 -1.63 -4.28 -0.25
C ILE A 140 -2.59 -3.18 0.23
N VAL A 141 -2.90 -2.24 -0.65
CA VAL A 141 -3.71 -1.07 -0.30
C VAL A 141 -5.20 -1.44 -0.13
N GLU A 142 -5.76 -2.25 -1.04
CA GLU A 142 -7.15 -2.71 -0.91
C GLU A 142 -7.37 -3.56 0.34
N ASP A 143 -6.45 -4.48 0.65
CA ASP A 143 -6.52 -5.31 1.85
C ASP A 143 -6.54 -4.42 3.10
N HIS A 144 -5.74 -3.35 3.10
CA HIS A 144 -5.72 -2.38 4.18
C HIS A 144 -7.04 -1.60 4.29
N LEU A 145 -7.56 -1.08 3.18
CA LEU A 145 -8.82 -0.33 3.14
C LEU A 145 -10.00 -1.20 3.59
N LYS A 146 -10.04 -2.48 3.18
CA LYS A 146 -11.02 -3.47 3.64
C LYS A 146 -10.91 -3.74 5.14
N ALA A 147 -9.69 -3.76 5.69
CA ALA A 147 -9.46 -3.92 7.12
C ALA A 147 -9.87 -2.69 7.95
N ALA A 148 -9.84 -1.49 7.37
CA ALA A 148 -10.21 -0.23 8.03
C ALA A 148 -11.74 0.01 8.09
N ALA A 149 -12.51 -0.58 7.17
CA ALA A 149 -13.99 -0.52 7.14
C ALA A 149 -14.63 -1.25 8.35
#